data_AF-A0A286RBW9-F1
#
_entry.id   AF-A0A286RBW9-F1
#
_cell.length_a   1.000
_cell.length_b   1.000
_cell.length_c   1.000
_cell.angle_alpha   90.00
_cell.angle_beta   90.00
_cell.angle_gamma   90.00
#
_symmetry.space_group_name_H-M   'P 1'
#
loop_
_entity.id
_entity.type
_entity.pdbx_description
1 polymer ?
#
loop_
_entity_poly.entity_id
_entity_poly.type
_entity_poly.pdbx_seq_one_letter_code
_entity_poly.pdbx_strand_id
1 'polypeptide(L)'
;MLSAIFQVALATTLLWPELVSAEIKNFLWLAFCAGWITGVVLSWRFVRTEEQRATQRELDDTYPQALHAYLRGDRALAESLLRNRLRRDPQDVEAALLLASVWRRQGRLPAARSLLSKLRKVERAAPWLFEIDRELEILEQLSTAEKEAHRASTETKENPTSQPKSTADVEAAVSWSPTAKAA
;
A
#
# COMPACT_ATOMS: atom_id res chain seq x y z
N MET A 1 -9.74 40.89 -12.87
CA MET A 1 -9.29 42.24 -12.44
C MET A 1 -8.15 42.77 -13.33
N LEU A 2 -7.06 42.01 -13.55
CA LEU A 2 -5.95 42.39 -14.45
C LEU A 2 -6.35 42.70 -15.91
N SER A 3 -7.33 41.97 -16.46
CA SER A 3 -7.77 42.14 -17.85
C SER A 3 -8.44 43.50 -18.11
N ALA A 4 -9.21 44.03 -17.15
CA ALA A 4 -9.90 45.31 -17.29
C ALA A 4 -8.91 46.50 -17.32
N ILE A 5 -7.86 46.44 -16.50
CA ILE A 5 -6.82 47.47 -16.45
C ILE A 5 -6.00 47.48 -17.75
N PHE A 6 -5.71 46.31 -18.32
CA PHE A 6 -5.04 46.19 -19.61
C PHE A 6 -5.89 46.76 -20.75
N GLN A 7 -7.19 46.43 -20.79
CA GLN A 7 -8.11 46.94 -21.80
C GLN A 7 -8.30 48.46 -21.70
N VAL A 8 -8.37 49.01 -20.49
CA VAL A 8 -8.44 50.47 -20.26
C VAL A 8 -7.15 51.16 -20.72
N ALA A 9 -5.98 50.61 -20.40
CA ALA A 9 -4.70 51.14 -20.87
C ALA A 9 -4.58 51.10 -22.40
N LEU A 10 -5.07 50.04 -23.03
CA LEU A 10 -5.08 49.91 -24.49
C LEU A 10 -6.01 50.94 -25.14
N ALA A 11 -7.23 51.08 -24.60
CA ALA A 11 -8.21 52.05 -25.07
C ALA A 11 -7.69 53.49 -24.91
N THR A 12 -7.08 53.83 -23.77
CA THR A 12 -6.54 55.18 -23.55
C THR A 12 -5.34 55.49 -24.46
N THR A 13 -4.51 54.49 -24.80
CA THR A 13 -3.32 54.71 -25.65
C THR A 13 -3.65 54.81 -27.14
N LEU A 14 -4.68 54.08 -27.60
CA LEU A 14 -5.08 54.06 -29.01
C LEU A 14 -6.11 55.14 -29.38
N LEU A 15 -6.96 55.55 -28.43
CA LEU A 15 -8.09 56.44 -28.74
C LEU A 15 -7.76 57.94 -28.56
N TRP A 16 -6.76 58.32 -27.75
CA TRP A 16 -6.37 59.74 -27.50
C TRP A 16 -4.85 59.95 -27.31
N PRO A 17 -4.05 60.02 -28.38
CA PRO A 17 -2.59 60.19 -28.29
C PRO A 17 -2.13 61.59 -27.81
N GLU A 18 -2.99 62.61 -27.90
CA GLU A 18 -2.71 64.04 -27.61
C GLU A 18 -2.82 64.42 -26.11
N LEU A 19 -3.47 63.59 -25.27
CA LEU A 19 -3.73 63.95 -23.86
C LEU A 19 -2.69 63.39 -22.87
N VAL A 20 -1.81 62.51 -23.32
CA VAL A 20 -0.84 61.81 -22.47
C VAL A 20 0.57 62.02 -23.02
N SER A 21 1.40 62.73 -22.25
CA SER A 21 2.79 63.01 -22.59
C SER A 21 3.58 61.71 -22.82
N ALA A 22 4.59 61.77 -23.70
CA ALA A 22 5.41 60.61 -24.06
C ALA A 22 6.08 59.95 -22.84
N GLU A 23 6.41 60.75 -21.82
CA GLU A 23 7.02 60.27 -20.58
C GLU A 23 6.09 59.34 -19.79
N ILE A 24 4.80 59.68 -19.68
CA ILE A 24 3.81 58.87 -18.95
C ILE A 24 3.60 57.52 -19.65
N LYS A 25 3.61 57.49 -20.99
CA LYS A 25 3.53 56.25 -21.78
C LYS A 25 4.73 55.34 -21.50
N ASN A 26 5.94 55.91 -21.40
CA ASN A 26 7.15 55.16 -21.08
C ASN A 26 7.09 54.57 -19.67
N PHE A 27 6.65 55.33 -18.66
CA PHE A 27 6.50 54.83 -17.29
C PHE A 27 5.46 53.72 -17.20
N LEU A 28 4.35 53.81 -17.93
CA LEU A 28 3.31 52.78 -17.97
C LEU A 28 3.84 51.46 -18.55
N TRP A 29 4.56 51.54 -19.67
CA TRP A 29 5.20 50.37 -20.29
C TRP A 29 6.28 49.76 -19.38
N LEU A 30 7.08 50.60 -18.71
CA LEU A 30 8.09 50.15 -17.75
C LEU A 30 7.46 49.40 -16.58
N ALA A 31 6.38 49.93 -15.99
CA ALA A 31 5.67 49.29 -14.90
C ALA A 31 5.03 47.95 -15.31
N PHE A 32 4.46 47.89 -16.52
CA PHE A 32 3.90 46.65 -17.07
C PHE A 32 4.98 45.58 -17.27
N CYS A 33 6.08 45.93 -17.92
CA CYS A 33 7.21 45.03 -18.13
C CYS A 33 7.83 44.58 -16.80
N ALA A 34 7.98 45.48 -15.83
CA ALA A 34 8.48 45.14 -14.50
C ALA A 34 7.56 44.14 -13.75
N GLY A 35 6.24 44.36 -13.80
CA GLY A 35 5.26 43.43 -13.23
C GLY A 35 5.28 42.07 -13.91
N TRP A 36 5.38 42.06 -15.25
CA TRP A 36 5.46 40.83 -16.03
C TRP A 36 6.74 40.04 -15.74
N ILE A 37 7.90 40.72 -15.75
CA ILE A 37 9.20 40.11 -15.43
C ILE A 37 9.20 39.57 -13.99
N THR A 38 8.66 40.32 -13.03
CA THR A 38 8.55 39.87 -11.64
C THR A 38 7.68 38.61 -11.55
N GLY A 39 6.55 38.57 -12.26
CA GLY A 39 5.67 37.41 -12.35
C GLY A 39 6.36 36.20 -12.99
N VAL A 40 7.11 36.39 -14.08
CA VAL A 40 7.91 35.33 -14.74
C VAL A 40 9.00 34.82 -13.82
N VAL A 41 9.72 35.69 -13.12
CA VAL A 41 10.77 35.29 -12.16
C VAL A 41 10.18 34.51 -11.00
N LEU A 42 9.06 34.94 -10.43
CA LEU A 42 8.35 34.21 -9.36
C LEU A 42 7.82 32.86 -9.86
N SER A 43 7.23 32.82 -11.06
CA SER A 43 6.73 31.59 -11.70
C SER A 43 7.86 30.61 -11.98
N TRP A 44 8.96 31.08 -12.56
CA TRP A 44 10.15 30.26 -12.79
C TRP A 44 10.79 29.78 -11.51
N ARG A 45 10.82 30.58 -10.44
CA ARG A 45 11.27 30.11 -9.12
C ARG A 45 10.36 29.03 -8.55
N PHE A 46 9.05 29.17 -8.70
CA PHE A 46 8.08 28.19 -8.21
C PHE A 46 8.17 26.86 -8.97
N VAL A 47 8.16 26.91 -10.32
CA VAL A 47 8.27 25.73 -11.19
C VAL A 47 9.61 25.03 -11.02
N ARG A 48 10.72 25.77 -10.97
CA ARG A 48 12.05 25.18 -10.74
C ARG A 48 12.19 24.52 -9.37
N THR A 49 11.48 25.02 -8.35
CA THR A 49 11.52 24.40 -7.02
C THR A 49 10.84 23.03 -7.04
N GLU A 50 9.73 22.86 -7.77
CA GLU A 50 9.05 21.58 -7.90
C GLU A 50 9.85 20.59 -8.78
N GLU A 51 10.43 21.04 -9.89
CA GLU A 51 11.33 20.21 -10.71
C GLU A 51 12.58 19.75 -9.94
N GLN A 52 13.20 20.65 -9.17
CA GLN A 52 14.36 20.29 -8.35
C GLN A 52 14.00 19.29 -7.26
N ARG A 53 12.82 19.41 -6.64
CA ARG A 53 12.32 18.44 -5.66
C ARG A 53 11.99 17.09 -6.30
N ALA A 54 11.40 17.07 -7.48
CA ALA A 54 11.12 15.85 -8.23
C ALA A 54 12.43 15.14 -8.61
N THR A 55 13.41 15.88 -9.13
CA THR A 55 14.74 15.36 -9.48
C THR A 55 15.46 14.80 -8.25
N GLN A 56 15.43 15.50 -7.11
CA GLN A 56 16.02 14.98 -5.88
C GLN A 56 15.31 13.73 -5.36
N ARG A 57 13.96 13.66 -5.46
CA ARG A 57 13.21 12.44 -5.10
C ARG A 57 13.59 11.24 -5.97
N GLU A 58 13.84 11.46 -7.25
CA GLU A 58 14.29 10.42 -8.19
C GLU A 58 15.72 9.97 -7.89
N LEU A 59 16.63 10.90 -7.57
CA LEU A 59 17.99 10.56 -7.15
C LEU A 59 18.01 9.79 -5.82
N ASP A 60 17.05 10.04 -4.94
CA ASP A 60 16.85 9.35 -3.66
C ASP A 60 15.98 8.08 -3.78
N ASP A 61 15.72 7.60 -4.99
CA ASP A 61 14.90 6.42 -5.24
C ASP A 61 15.62 5.13 -4.74
N THR A 62 15.19 4.65 -3.58
CA THR A 62 15.70 3.41 -2.97
C THR A 62 14.93 2.15 -3.41
N TYR A 63 13.95 2.25 -4.31
CA TYR A 63 13.13 1.12 -4.74
C TYR A 63 13.92 0.09 -5.56
N PRO A 64 14.76 0.46 -6.56
CA PRO A 64 15.61 -0.50 -7.26
C PRO A 64 16.51 -1.28 -6.31
N GLN A 65 17.06 -0.61 -5.29
CA GLN A 65 17.89 -1.25 -4.26
C GLN A 65 17.09 -2.24 -3.41
N ALA A 66 15.86 -1.87 -3.02
CA ALA A 66 14.96 -2.76 -2.30
C ALA A 66 14.58 -3.99 -3.12
N LEU A 67 14.27 -3.81 -4.41
CA LEU A 67 13.97 -4.88 -5.33
C LEU A 67 15.18 -5.82 -5.51
N HIS A 68 16.38 -5.27 -5.70
CA HIS A 68 17.60 -6.07 -5.77
C HIS A 68 17.88 -6.85 -4.47
N ALA A 69 17.64 -6.25 -3.30
CA ALA A 69 17.75 -6.95 -2.02
C ALA A 69 16.74 -8.11 -1.93
N TYR A 70 15.49 -7.88 -2.34
CA TYR A 70 14.45 -8.91 -2.39
C TYR A 70 14.81 -10.07 -3.32
N LEU A 71 15.30 -9.76 -4.53
CA LEU A 71 15.71 -10.76 -5.53
C LEU A 71 16.92 -11.57 -5.07
N ARG A 72 17.84 -10.97 -4.31
CA ARG A 72 18.96 -11.69 -3.67
C ARG A 72 18.55 -12.52 -2.45
N GLY A 73 17.29 -12.43 -2.02
CA GLY A 73 16.78 -13.12 -0.84
C GLY A 73 17.11 -12.43 0.50
N ASP A 74 17.74 -11.25 0.46
CA ASP A 74 18.00 -10.43 1.64
C ASP A 74 16.72 -9.69 2.06
N ARG A 75 15.85 -10.44 2.75
CA ARG A 75 14.53 -9.99 3.19
C ARG A 75 14.60 -8.86 4.22
N ALA A 76 15.64 -8.84 5.06
CA ALA A 76 15.79 -7.84 6.12
C ALA A 76 16.16 -6.47 5.53
N LEU A 77 17.13 -6.46 4.61
CA LEU A 77 17.49 -5.24 3.90
C LEU A 77 16.33 -4.72 3.06
N ALA A 78 15.66 -5.60 2.29
CA ALA A 78 14.50 -5.23 1.50
C ALA A 78 13.39 -4.60 2.36
N GLU A 79 13.04 -5.20 3.50
CA GLU A 79 12.05 -4.65 4.43
C GLU A 79 12.47 -3.26 4.94
N SER A 80 13.75 -3.09 5.32
CA SER A 80 14.24 -1.82 5.86
C SER A 80 14.14 -0.68 4.82
N LEU A 81 14.49 -0.95 3.57
CA LEU A 81 14.45 0.01 2.47
C LEU A 81 13.00 0.37 2.10
N LEU A 82 12.12 -0.63 2.01
CA LEU A 82 10.70 -0.41 1.70
C LEU A 82 10.00 0.37 2.80
N ARG A 83 10.26 0.05 4.07
CA ARG A 83 9.72 0.82 5.20
C ARG A 83 10.22 2.26 5.19
N ASN A 84 11.49 2.49 4.84
CA ASN A 84 12.01 3.85 4.71
C ASN A 84 11.28 4.62 3.60
N ARG A 85 11.07 3.98 2.44
CA ARG A 85 10.32 4.58 1.33
C ARG A 85 8.88 4.90 1.72
N LEU A 86 8.17 3.96 2.35
CA LEU A 86 6.78 4.16 2.79
C LEU A 86 6.63 5.22 3.91
N ARG A 87 7.69 5.53 4.67
CA ARG A 87 7.66 6.69 5.59
C ARG A 87 7.68 8.02 4.82
N ARG A 88 8.33 8.06 3.66
CA ARG A 88 8.43 9.25 2.81
C ARG A 88 7.18 9.41 1.93
N ASP A 89 6.71 8.31 1.35
CA ASP A 89 5.44 8.24 0.61
C ASP A 89 4.57 7.08 1.12
N PRO A 90 3.64 7.34 2.06
CA PRO A 90 2.72 6.31 2.57
C PRO A 90 1.76 5.73 1.54
N GLN A 91 1.61 6.38 0.38
CA GLN A 91 0.69 5.99 -0.69
C GLN A 91 1.42 5.28 -1.85
N ASP A 92 2.68 4.92 -1.68
CA ASP A 92 3.43 4.15 -2.68
C ASP A 92 2.93 2.69 -2.71
N VAL A 93 2.12 2.41 -3.74
CA VAL A 93 1.44 1.13 -3.93
C VAL A 93 2.42 0.01 -4.25
N GLU A 94 3.44 0.30 -5.08
CA GLU A 94 4.43 -0.70 -5.51
C GLU A 94 5.34 -1.10 -4.35
N ALA A 95 5.79 -0.12 -3.55
CA ALA A 95 6.57 -0.40 -2.35
C ALA A 95 5.77 -1.20 -1.31
N ALA A 96 4.49 -0.88 -1.13
CA ALA A 96 3.60 -1.60 -0.22
C ALA A 96 3.33 -3.04 -0.68
N LEU A 97 3.12 -3.28 -1.99
CA LEU A 97 2.95 -4.61 -2.56
C LEU A 97 4.20 -5.48 -2.38
N LEU A 98 5.39 -4.92 -2.64
CA LEU A 98 6.64 -5.64 -2.45
C LEU A 98 6.89 -5.95 -0.96
N LEU A 99 6.56 -5.02 -0.06
CA LEU A 99 6.66 -5.24 1.38
C LEU A 99 5.71 -6.34 1.87
N ALA A 100 4.47 -6.38 1.35
CA ALA A 100 3.53 -7.45 1.65
C ALA A 100 4.07 -8.83 1.19
N SER A 101 4.68 -8.89 0.00
CA SER A 101 5.34 -10.10 -0.50
C SER A 101 6.51 -10.54 0.39
N VAL A 102 7.32 -9.60 0.88
CA VAL A 102 8.40 -9.87 1.84
C VAL A 102 7.83 -10.47 3.12
N TRP A 103 6.79 -9.86 3.70
CA TRP A 103 6.17 -10.37 4.94
C TRP A 103 5.49 -11.71 4.76
N ARG A 104 4.84 -11.96 3.61
CA ARG A 104 4.29 -13.28 3.28
C ARG A 104 5.37 -14.35 3.31
N ARG A 105 6.53 -14.08 2.68
CA ARG A 105 7.68 -15.02 2.69
C ARG A 105 8.34 -15.18 4.07
N GLN A 106 8.09 -14.27 5.01
CA GLN A 106 8.55 -14.36 6.41
C GLN A 106 7.50 -15.04 7.32
N GLY A 107 6.33 -15.46 6.79
CA GLY A 107 5.23 -16.01 7.59
C GLY A 107 4.44 -14.94 8.38
N ARG A 108 4.69 -13.65 8.15
CA ARG A 108 4.00 -12.54 8.83
C ARG A 108 2.67 -12.20 8.13
N LEU A 109 1.83 -13.21 7.93
CA LEU A 109 0.58 -13.10 7.17
C LEU A 109 -0.38 -12.01 7.70
N PRO A 110 -0.59 -11.85 9.02
CA PRO A 110 -1.48 -10.82 9.54
C PRO A 110 -1.02 -9.39 9.22
N ALA A 111 0.29 -9.15 9.25
CA ALA A 111 0.88 -7.85 8.93
C ALA A 111 0.70 -7.52 7.44
N ALA A 112 0.95 -8.49 6.56
CA ALA A 112 0.74 -8.35 5.12
C ALA A 112 -0.73 -8.04 4.78
N ARG A 113 -1.67 -8.78 5.39
CA ARG A 113 -3.12 -8.55 5.19
C ARG A 113 -3.55 -7.15 5.67
N SER A 114 -3.07 -6.73 6.84
CA SER A 114 -3.36 -5.38 7.37
C SER A 114 -2.86 -4.26 6.47
N LEU A 115 -1.66 -4.40 5.89
CA LEU A 115 -1.11 -3.42 4.97
C LEU A 115 -1.93 -3.32 3.68
N LEU A 116 -2.18 -4.45 3.03
CA LEU A 116 -2.91 -4.49 1.75
C LEU A 116 -4.38 -4.05 1.89
N SER A 117 -5.04 -4.40 3.00
CA SER A 117 -6.41 -3.93 3.27
C SER A 117 -6.51 -2.41 3.47
N LYS A 118 -5.47 -1.76 3.98
CA LYS A 118 -5.39 -0.30 4.04
C LYS A 118 -5.11 0.28 2.66
N LEU A 119 -4.17 -0.33 1.92
CA LEU A 119 -3.76 0.11 0.59
C LEU A 119 -4.92 0.07 -0.42
N ARG A 120 -5.75 -0.98 -0.37
CA ARG A 120 -6.95 -1.14 -1.21
C ARG A 120 -7.93 0.04 -1.13
N LYS A 121 -7.92 0.81 -0.03
CA LYS A 121 -8.83 1.97 0.17
C LYS A 121 -8.27 3.27 -0.41
N VAL A 122 -7.02 3.27 -0.88
CA VAL A 122 -6.36 4.46 -1.42
C VAL A 122 -6.70 4.59 -2.90
N GLU A 123 -7.09 5.79 -3.35
CA GLU A 123 -7.45 6.04 -4.75
C GLU A 123 -6.30 5.72 -5.73
N ARG A 124 -5.06 6.05 -5.33
CA ARG A 124 -3.85 5.72 -6.10
C ARG A 124 -3.68 4.21 -6.32
N ALA A 125 -4.31 3.36 -5.51
CA ALA A 125 -4.24 1.91 -5.68
C ALA A 125 -5.16 1.37 -6.79
N ALA A 126 -6.01 2.20 -7.42
CA ALA A 126 -6.96 1.77 -8.45
C ALA A 126 -6.34 0.91 -9.57
N PRO A 127 -5.16 1.25 -10.14
CA PRO A 127 -4.52 0.42 -11.16
C PRO A 127 -4.05 -0.95 -10.67
N TRP A 128 -3.83 -1.11 -9.37
CA TRP A 128 -3.29 -2.33 -8.74
C TRP A 128 -4.33 -3.11 -7.93
N LEU A 129 -5.62 -2.78 -8.04
CA LEU A 129 -6.66 -3.44 -7.23
C LEU A 129 -6.71 -4.94 -7.49
N PHE A 130 -6.52 -5.36 -8.75
CA PHE A 130 -6.49 -6.77 -9.11
C PHE A 130 -5.35 -7.52 -8.42
N GLU A 131 -4.14 -6.95 -8.41
CA GLU A 131 -2.97 -7.50 -7.75
C GLU A 131 -3.14 -7.54 -6.23
N ILE A 132 -3.71 -6.48 -5.65
CA ILE A 132 -3.98 -6.39 -4.21
C ILE A 132 -4.99 -7.45 -3.79
N ASP A 133 -6.11 -7.59 -4.51
CA ASP A 133 -7.16 -8.56 -4.19
C ASP A 133 -6.65 -10.00 -4.34
N ARG A 134 -5.89 -10.29 -5.40
CA ARG A 134 -5.24 -11.59 -5.59
C ARG A 134 -4.29 -11.93 -4.44
N GLU A 135 -3.44 -10.98 -4.03
CA GLU A 135 -2.50 -11.22 -2.94
C GLU A 135 -3.23 -11.40 -1.59
N LEU A 136 -4.33 -10.67 -1.36
CA LEU A 136 -5.19 -10.86 -0.19
C LEU A 136 -5.82 -12.25 -0.15
N GLU A 137 -6.28 -12.77 -1.29
CA GLU A 137 -6.84 -14.13 -1.40
C GLU A 137 -5.78 -15.18 -1.06
N ILE A 138 -4.56 -15.05 -1.61
CA ILE A 138 -3.45 -15.95 -1.29
C ILE A 138 -3.15 -15.95 0.21
N LEU A 139 -3.11 -14.77 0.84
CA LEU A 139 -2.87 -14.66 2.28
C LEU A 139 -3.98 -15.33 3.11
N GLU A 140 -5.23 -15.28 2.64
CA GLU A 140 -6.36 -15.94 3.29
C GLU A 140 -6.22 -17.46 3.25
N GLN A 141 -5.96 -18.02 2.07
CA GLN A 141 -5.76 -19.45 1.87
C GLN A 141 -4.63 -19.99 2.76
N LEU A 142 -3.49 -19.28 2.79
CA LEU A 142 -2.35 -19.64 3.64
C LEU A 142 -2.72 -19.62 5.13
N SER A 143 -3.44 -18.60 5.58
CA SER A 143 -3.85 -18.48 6.98
C SER A 143 -4.84 -19.56 7.42
N THR A 144 -5.71 -20.02 6.51
CA THR A 144 -6.66 -21.11 6.78
C THR A 144 -5.93 -22.44 6.84
N ALA A 145 -5.03 -22.70 5.89
CA ALA A 145 -4.19 -23.90 5.89
C ALA A 145 -3.33 -24.01 7.18
N GLU A 146 -2.75 -22.90 7.65
CA GLU A 146 -2.02 -22.87 8.93
C GLU A 146 -2.91 -23.26 10.12
N LYS A 147 -4.16 -22.79 10.16
CA LYS A 147 -5.12 -23.12 11.23
C LYS A 147 -5.55 -24.58 11.19
N GLU A 148 -5.80 -25.12 10.00
CA GLU A 148 -6.19 -26.53 9.81
C GLU A 148 -5.06 -27.48 10.21
N ALA A 149 -3.83 -27.18 9.79
CA ALA A 149 -2.64 -27.95 10.20
C ALA A 149 -2.44 -27.92 11.72
N HIS A 150 -2.71 -26.78 12.36
CA HIS A 150 -2.66 -26.65 13.82
C HIS A 150 -3.74 -27.51 14.51
N ARG A 151 -4.98 -27.48 14.00
CA ARG A 151 -6.09 -28.29 14.54
C ARG A 151 -5.83 -29.80 14.44
N ALA A 152 -5.36 -30.27 13.29
CA ALA A 152 -5.01 -31.69 13.09
C ALA A 152 -3.87 -32.13 14.03
N SER A 153 -2.91 -31.24 14.30
CA SER A 153 -1.81 -31.50 15.24
C SER A 153 -2.26 -31.53 16.70
N THR A 154 -3.31 -30.78 17.07
CA THR A 154 -3.89 -30.81 18.42
C THR A 154 -4.79 -32.02 18.64
N GLU A 155 -5.62 -32.42 17.66
CA GLU A 155 -6.49 -33.61 17.78
C GLU A 155 -5.69 -34.92 17.86
N THR A 156 -4.54 -35.01 17.19
CA THR A 156 -3.69 -36.22 17.23
C THR A 156 -3.03 -36.44 18.60
N LYS A 157 -2.88 -35.40 19.43
CA LYS A 157 -2.27 -35.51 20.77
C LYS A 157 -3.29 -35.77 21.89
N GLU A 158 -4.59 -35.61 21.63
CA GLU A 158 -5.63 -35.67 22.67
C GLU A 158 -6.40 -37.01 22.73
N ASN A 159 -6.03 -38.01 21.92
CA ASN A 159 -6.61 -39.36 22.04
C ASN A 159 -5.67 -40.41 22.67
N PRO A 160 -5.47 -40.37 24.00
CA PRO A 160 -5.14 -41.54 24.77
C PRO A 160 -6.23 -41.79 25.81
N THR A 161 -7.39 -42.32 25.41
CA THR A 161 -8.28 -43.24 26.16
C THR A 161 -9.66 -43.27 25.50
N SER A 162 -9.80 -44.12 24.50
CA SER A 162 -11.07 -44.81 24.26
C SER A 162 -10.69 -46.28 24.10
N GLN A 163 -10.78 -47.00 25.21
CA GLN A 163 -10.55 -48.44 25.27
C GLN A 163 -11.35 -49.16 24.18
N PRO A 164 -10.79 -50.20 23.54
CA PRO A 164 -11.59 -51.16 22.81
C PRO A 164 -12.47 -51.88 23.84
N LYS A 165 -13.79 -51.80 23.68
CA LYS A 165 -14.73 -52.57 24.49
C LYS A 165 -14.47 -54.05 24.19
N SER A 166 -13.72 -54.66 25.09
CA SER A 166 -13.35 -56.07 25.09
C SER A 166 -14.60 -56.93 24.91
N THR A 167 -14.62 -57.67 23.81
CA THR A 167 -15.47 -58.83 23.59
C THR A 167 -15.02 -59.92 24.57
N ALA A 168 -15.50 -59.88 25.82
CA ALA A 168 -15.20 -60.94 26.79
C ALA A 168 -16.31 -61.23 27.83
N ASP A 169 -17.43 -60.47 27.87
CA ASP A 169 -18.45 -60.61 28.93
C ASP A 169 -19.86 -61.01 28.44
N VAL A 170 -19.99 -61.75 27.33
CA VAL A 170 -21.28 -62.38 26.96
C VAL A 170 -21.26 -63.91 27.10
N GLU A 171 -20.10 -64.53 27.29
CA GLU A 171 -19.95 -65.99 27.42
C GLU A 171 -19.87 -66.47 28.88
N ALA A 172 -20.66 -65.88 29.77
CA ALA A 172 -20.77 -66.31 31.17
C ALA A 172 -22.21 -66.40 31.70
N ALA A 173 -23.22 -66.36 30.81
CA ALA A 173 -24.64 -66.48 31.19
C ALA A 173 -25.32 -67.77 30.73
N VAL A 174 -24.58 -68.74 30.16
CA VAL A 174 -25.14 -70.03 29.73
C VAL A 174 -24.26 -71.18 30.22
N SER A 175 -24.31 -71.47 31.53
CA SER A 175 -24.20 -72.84 32.06
C SER A 175 -24.12 -72.81 33.59
N TRP A 176 -25.24 -73.01 34.28
CA TRP A 176 -25.32 -73.89 35.45
C TRP A 176 -26.75 -73.91 36.02
N SER A 177 -27.42 -75.06 35.90
CA SER A 177 -28.02 -75.74 37.05
C SER A 177 -28.28 -77.22 36.74
N PRO A 178 -28.15 -78.12 37.73
CA PRO A 178 -27.94 -79.54 37.52
C PRO A 178 -29.24 -80.37 37.55
N THR A 179 -29.18 -81.49 36.81
CA THR A 179 -29.94 -82.73 36.93
C THR A 179 -30.93 -82.87 38.10
N ALA A 180 -32.23 -82.89 37.77
CA ALA A 180 -33.22 -83.64 38.54
C ALA A 180 -33.31 -85.05 37.94
N LYS A 181 -32.83 -86.06 38.68
CA LYS A 181 -33.01 -87.48 38.36
C LYS A 181 -34.18 -88.00 39.18
N ALA A 182 -35.02 -88.78 38.50
CA ALA A 182 -36.25 -89.41 38.94
C ALA A 182 -36.16 -90.22 40.24
N ALA A 183 -37.28 -90.20 40.98
CA ALA A 183 -37.88 -91.34 41.67
C ALA A 183 -39.40 -91.15 41.68
#